data_AF-A0A969NLY9-F1
#
_entry.id   AF-A0A969NLY9-F1
#
_cell.length_a   1.000
_cell.length_b   1.000
_cell.length_c   1.000
_cell.angle_alpha   90.00
_cell.angle_beta   90.00
_cell.angle_gamma   90.00
#
_symmetry.space_group_name_H-M   'P 1'
#
loop_
_entity.id
_entity.type
_entity.pdbx_description
1 polymer ?
#
loop_
_entity_poly.entity_id
_entity_poly.type
_entity_poly.pdbx_seq_one_letter_code
_entity_poly.pdbx_strand_id
1 'polypeptide(L)' 'MDLSRIPAQPKPGLINVLIEIPAGSKNKYEFDKDLNAFALDRVLY' A
#
# COMPACT_ATOMS: atom_id res chain seq x y z
N MET A 1 -10.57 0.61 2.70
CA MET A 1 -10.46 -0.65 1.92
C MET A 1 -10.28 -1.82 2.87
N ASP A 2 -11.13 -2.85 2.88
CA ASP A 2 -10.95 -3.94 3.84
C ASP A 2 -9.82 -4.90 3.44
N LEU A 3 -8.61 -4.66 3.99
CA LEU A 3 -7.42 -5.49 3.71
C LEU A 3 -7.55 -6.92 4.24
N SER A 4 -8.43 -7.19 5.21
CA SER A 4 -8.63 -8.54 5.74
C SER A 4 -9.15 -9.52 4.68
N ARG A 5 -9.77 -8.99 3.61
CA ARG A 5 -10.30 -9.76 2.49
C ARG A 5 -9.26 -10.11 1.44
N ILE A 6 -8.04 -9.61 1.57
CA ILE A 6 -6.94 -9.82 0.62
C ILE A 6 -5.90 -10.72 1.29
N PRO A 7 -5.82 -12.01 0.93
CA PRO A 7 -4.84 -12.90 1.53
C PRO A 7 -3.43 -12.47 1.10
N ALA A 8 -2.45 -12.53 2.01
CA ALA A 8 -1.06 -12.22 1.70
C ALA A 8 -0.49 -13.15 0.61
N GLN A 9 -0.90 -14.42 0.62
CA GLN A 9 -0.49 -15.44 -0.33
C GLN A 9 -1.72 -16.18 -0.88
N PRO A 10 -2.25 -15.80 -2.05
CA PRO A 10 -3.40 -16.48 -2.62
C PRO A 10 -3.08 -17.90 -3.12
N LYS A 11 -1.82 -18.16 -3.53
CA LYS A 11 -1.35 -19.47 -4.04
C LYS A 11 0.16 -19.65 -3.76
N PRO A 12 0.67 -20.90 -3.74
CA PRO A 12 2.12 -21.15 -3.68
C PRO A 12 2.87 -20.40 -4.79
N GLY A 13 3.92 -19.67 -4.41
CA GLY A 13 4.73 -18.87 -5.34
C GLY A 13 4.14 -17.51 -5.75
N LEU A 14 2.97 -17.11 -5.21
CA LEU A 14 2.33 -15.83 -5.53
C LEU A 14 2.00 -15.04 -4.26
N ILE A 15 2.41 -13.77 -4.18
CA ILE A 15 2.10 -12.86 -3.07
C ILE A 15 1.34 -11.64 -3.55
N ASN A 16 0.46 -11.12 -2.69
CA ASN A 16 -0.20 -9.84 -2.91
C ASN A 16 0.61 -8.72 -2.24
N VAL A 17 0.85 -7.63 -2.97
CA VAL A 17 1.60 -6.48 -2.46
C VAL A 17 0.72 -5.23 -2.58
N LEU A 18 0.56 -4.52 -1.47
CA LEU A 18 -0.10 -3.20 -1.47
C LEU A 18 0.95 -2.15 -1.85
N ILE A 19 0.79 -1.55 -3.02
CA ILE A 19 1.71 -0.52 -3.49
C ILE A 19 1.30 0.83 -2.92
N GLU A 20 2.18 1.42 -2.13
CA GLU A 20 1.95 2.74 -1.53
C GLU A 20 2.54 3.86 -2.41
N ILE A 21 3.69 3.62 -3.03
CA ILE A 21 4.39 4.61 -3.86
C ILE A 21 4.55 4.04 -5.27
N PRO A 22 3.85 4.59 -6.27
CA PRO A 22 4.06 4.20 -7.67
C PRO A 22 5.49 4.50 -8.12
N ALA A 23 6.04 3.66 -9.00
CA ALA A 23 7.36 3.87 -9.57
C ALA A 23 7.45 5.26 -10.23
N GLY A 24 8.49 6.04 -9.87
CA GLY A 24 8.70 7.41 -10.36
C GLY A 24 7.96 8.51 -9.59
N SER A 25 7.13 8.17 -8.61
CA SER A 25 6.49 9.17 -7.74
C SER A 25 7.50 9.82 -6.80
N LYS A 26 7.45 11.15 -6.69
CA LYS A 26 8.13 11.91 -5.62
C LYS A 26 7.30 12.01 -4.34
N ASN A 27 6.00 11.72 -4.42
CA ASN A 27 5.12 11.72 -3.26
C ASN A 27 5.24 10.38 -2.55
N LYS A 28 5.72 10.40 -1.30
CA LYS A 28 5.68 9.26 -0.39
C LYS A 28 4.28 9.22 0.24
N TYR A 29 3.43 8.34 -0.28
CA TYR A 29 2.19 7.97 0.39
C TYR A 29 2.44 6.81 1.35
N GLU A 30 1.56 6.68 2.33
CA GLU A 30 1.54 5.60 3.30
C GLU A 30 0.09 5.21 3.58
N PHE A 31 -0.17 3.92 3.77
CA PHE A 31 -1.51 3.45 4.09
C PHE A 31 -1.74 3.46 5.61
N ASP A 32 -2.66 4.32 6.05
CA ASP A 32 -3.08 4.39 7.46
C ASP A 32 -4.11 3.28 7.75
N LYS A 33 -3.78 2.39 8.70
CA LYS A 33 -4.62 1.25 9.07
C LYS A 33 -5.84 1.63 9.90
N ASP A 34 -5.77 2.74 10.63
CA ASP A 34 -6.86 3.22 11.49
C ASP A 34 -7.88 4.01 10.66
N LEU A 35 -7.40 4.87 9.77
CA LEU A 35 -8.22 5.64 8.83
C LEU A 35 -8.65 4.84 7.60
N ASN A 36 -7.98 3.71 7.35
CA ASN A 36 -8.23 2.84 6.22
C ASN A 36 -8.12 3.56 4.85
N ALA A 37 -7.13 4.45 4.76
CA ALA A 37 -6.93 5.39 3.65
C ALA A 37 -5.44 5.66 3.40
N PHE A 38 -5.12 6.12 2.18
CA PHE A 38 -3.77 6.59 1.86
C PHE A 38 -3.60 8.03 2.31
N ALA A 39 -2.57 8.27 3.11
CA ALA A 39 -2.13 9.60 3.52
C ALA A 39 -0.83 9.97 2.81
N LEU A 40 -0.65 11.25 2.50
CA LEU A 40 0.64 11.78 2.06
C LEU A 40 1.53 11.95 3.28
N ASP A 41 2.60 11.16 3.39
CA ASP A 41 3.61 11.34 4.44
C ASP A 41 4.50 12.55 4.13
N ARG A 42 5.11 12.56 2.93
CA ARG A 42 5.94 13.70 2.49
C ARG A 42 6.19 13.71 0.98
N VAL A 43 6.69 14.85 0.49
CA VAL A 43 7.23 15.00 -0.88
C VAL A 43 8.76 14.92 -0.82
N LEU A 44 9.36 14.06 -1.64
CA LEU A 44 10.80 13.94 -1.78
C LEU A 44 11.36 15.11 -2.62
N TYR A 45 12.42 15.74 -2.13
CA TYR A 45 13.11 16.85 -2.80
C TYR A 45 14.00 16.33 -3.94
#